data_AF-A0A3D0CX58-F1
#
_entry.id   AF-A0A3D0CX58-F1
#
_cell.length_a   1.000
_cell.length_b   1.000
_cell.length_c   1.000
_cell.angle_alpha   90.00
_cell.angle_beta   90.00
_cell.angle_gamma   90.00
#
_symmetry.space_group_name_H-M   'P 1'
#
loop_
_entity.id
_entity.type
_entity.pdbx_description
1 polymer ?
#
loop_
_entity_poly.entity_id
_entity_poly.type
_entity_poly.pdbx_seq_one_letter_code
_entity_poly.pdbx_strand_id
1 'polypeptide(L)'
;MSRLQHAQSFRGLVVHQKARQLSREIFRLTRSFPKEEMYSLTDQIRRSSRSIGAQIAEAWAKRRYERHFVSKLTDADAEQYETQHWIDRM
;
A
#
# COMPACT_ATOMS: atom_id res chain seq x y z
N MET A 1 -8.05 -8.06 -26.99
CA MET A 1 -7.92 -7.35 -25.68
C MET A 1 -7.24 -6.02 -25.95
N SER A 2 -7.91 -4.89 -25.68
CA SER A 2 -7.33 -3.55 -25.83
C SER A 2 -6.04 -3.45 -24.99
N ARG A 3 -4.93 -3.06 -25.62
CA ARG A 3 -3.65 -2.80 -24.95
C ARG A 3 -3.87 -1.55 -24.09
N LEU A 4 -3.80 -1.69 -22.77
CA LEU A 4 -3.88 -0.54 -21.87
C LEU A 4 -2.76 0.44 -22.24
N GLN A 5 -3.12 1.65 -22.65
CA GLN A 5 -2.16 2.65 -23.14
C GLN A 5 -1.13 3.06 -22.08
N HIS A 6 -1.43 2.87 -20.78
CA HIS A 6 -0.68 3.51 -19.68
C HIS A 6 0.12 2.51 -18.82
N ALA A 7 -0.17 1.21 -18.87
CA ALA A 7 0.60 0.19 -18.15
C ALA A 7 0.37 -1.20 -18.74
N GLN A 8 1.40 -2.04 -18.74
CA GLN A 8 1.31 -3.45 -19.18
C GLN A 8 1.11 -4.43 -18.01
N SER A 9 1.42 -3.99 -16.79
CA SER A 9 1.20 -4.73 -15.54
C SER A 9 0.99 -3.76 -14.39
N PHE A 10 0.50 -4.26 -13.24
CA PHE A 10 0.39 -3.45 -12.02
C PHE A 10 1.72 -2.78 -11.61
N ARG A 11 2.87 -3.38 -11.96
CA ARG A 11 4.20 -2.81 -11.70
C ARG A 11 4.46 -1.51 -12.47
N GLY A 12 3.80 -1.31 -13.61
CA GLY A 12 3.89 -0.10 -14.42
C GLY A 12 3.01 1.05 -13.90
N LEU A 13 2.11 0.79 -12.95
CA LEU A 13 1.27 1.83 -12.37
C LEU A 13 2.10 2.76 -11.49
N VAL A 14 2.05 4.06 -11.76
CA VAL A 14 2.71 5.09 -10.93
C VAL A 14 2.26 5.00 -9.48
N VAL A 15 0.97 4.76 -9.22
CA VAL A 15 0.44 4.61 -7.85
C VAL A 15 1.03 3.38 -7.13
N HIS A 16 1.24 2.26 -7.81
CA HIS A 16 1.89 1.09 -7.23
C HIS A 16 3.38 1.34 -6.95
N GLN A 17 4.07 2.07 -7.83
CA GLN A 17 5.47 2.45 -7.62
C GLN A 17 5.61 3.35 -6.38
N LYS A 18 4.73 4.34 -6.22
CA LYS A 18 4.65 5.19 -5.03
C LYS A 18 4.36 4.40 -3.76
N ALA A 19 3.38 3.49 -3.78
CA ALA A 19 3.07 2.62 -2.63
C ALA A 19 4.27 1.75 -2.23
N ARG A 20 4.99 1.18 -3.22
CA ARG A 20 6.21 0.41 -2.97
C ARG A 20 7.34 1.27 -2.38
N GLN A 21 7.48 2.51 -2.85
CA GLN A 21 8.47 3.44 -2.30
C GLN A 21 8.13 3.78 -0.83
N LEU A 22 6.89 4.15 -0.54
CA LEU A 22 6.40 4.45 0.80
C LEU A 22 6.69 3.29 1.77
N SER A 23 6.35 2.07 1.38
CA SER A 23 6.61 0.88 2.20
C SER A 23 8.11 0.68 2.51
N ARG A 24 9.00 0.99 1.56
CA ARG A 24 10.46 0.92 1.78
C ARG A 24 10.94 2.02 2.72
N GLU A 25 10.38 3.22 2.63
CA GLU A 25 10.70 4.34 3.51
C GLU A 25 10.26 4.06 4.95
N ILE A 26 9.01 3.60 5.15
CA ILE A 26 8.50 3.18 6.46
C ILE A 26 9.34 2.05 7.05
N PHE A 27 9.70 1.05 6.24
CA PHE A 27 10.58 -0.03 6.70
C PHE A 27 11.93 0.49 7.19
N ARG A 28 12.53 1.46 6.49
CA ARG A 28 13.80 2.07 6.89
C ARG A 28 13.67 2.90 8.15
N LEU A 29 12.64 3.74 8.24
CA LEU A 29 12.35 4.61 9.38
C LEU A 29 12.14 3.79 10.66
N THR A 30 11.33 2.74 10.59
CA THR A 30 11.05 1.86 11.73
C THR A 30 12.23 0.98 12.17
N ARG A 31 13.39 1.01 11.49
CA ARG A 31 14.60 0.29 11.98
C ARG A 31 15.32 1.02 13.11
N SER A 32 15.09 2.32 13.27
CA SER A 32 15.72 3.12 14.33
C SER A 32 14.89 3.22 15.61
N PHE A 33 13.77 2.48 15.70
CA PHE A 33 12.84 2.61 16.82
C PHE A 33 13.39 1.89 18.08
N PRO A 34 13.15 2.44 19.28
CA PRO A 34 13.53 1.79 20.54
C PRO A 34 12.87 0.42 20.68
N LYS A 35 13.55 -0.53 21.34
CA LYS A 35 13.07 -1.92 21.48
C LYS A 35 11.76 -2.00 22.28
N GLU A 36 11.51 -1.07 23.20
CA GLU A 36 10.30 -1.07 24.04
C GLU A 36 9.00 -0.75 23.25
N GLU A 37 9.07 0.03 22.17
CA GLU A 37 7.92 0.36 21.29
C GLU A 37 7.85 -0.51 20.01
N MET A 38 8.80 -1.44 19.89
CA MET A 38 9.15 -2.09 18.63
C MET A 38 8.16 -3.16 18.16
N TYR A 39 7.22 -3.59 19.01
CA TYR A 39 6.39 -4.75 18.70
C TYR A 39 5.00 -4.40 18.16
N SER A 40 4.28 -3.46 18.77
CA SER A 40 2.92 -3.13 18.31
C SER A 40 2.94 -2.08 17.20
N LEU A 41 3.53 -0.91 17.44
CA LEU A 41 3.46 0.22 16.50
C LEU A 41 4.21 -0.06 15.20
N THR A 42 5.43 -0.58 15.31
CA THR A 42 6.29 -0.89 14.16
C THR A 42 5.66 -1.94 13.25
N ASP A 43 5.04 -2.97 13.81
CA ASP A 43 4.40 -4.02 13.00
C ASP A 43 3.17 -3.47 12.26
N GLN A 44 2.33 -2.70 12.96
CA GLN A 44 1.10 -2.13 12.39
C GLN A 44 1.38 -1.18 11.22
N ILE A 45 2.29 -0.22 11.36
CA ILE A 45 2.63 0.69 10.25
C ILE A 45 3.30 -0.06 9.09
N ARG A 46 4.11 -1.08 9.38
CA ARG A 46 4.77 -1.88 8.33
C ARG A 46 3.77 -2.75 7.56
N ARG A 47 2.74 -3.28 8.23
CA ARG A 47 1.70 -4.08 7.59
C ARG A 47 0.77 -3.21 6.74
N SER A 48 0.19 -2.17 7.32
CA SER A 48 -0.70 -1.26 6.61
C SER A 48 -0.03 -0.64 5.38
N SER A 49 1.21 -0.13 5.51
CA SER A 49 1.93 0.45 4.37
C SER A 49 2.24 -0.52 3.22
N ARG A 50 2.44 -1.82 3.51
CA ARG A 50 2.61 -2.86 2.49
C ARG A 50 1.29 -3.24 1.83
N SER A 51 0.21 -3.22 2.61
CA SER A 51 -1.13 -3.58 2.16
C SER A 51 -1.63 -2.66 1.05
N ILE A 52 -1.32 -1.35 1.10
CA ILE A 52 -1.64 -0.38 0.02
C ILE A 52 -1.20 -0.92 -1.36
N GLY A 53 0.05 -1.36 -1.49
CA GLY A 53 0.57 -1.89 -2.74
C GLY A 53 -0.07 -3.23 -3.16
N ALA A 54 -0.39 -4.07 -2.19
CA ALA A 54 -1.08 -5.35 -2.42
C ALA A 54 -2.50 -5.14 -2.94
N GLN A 55 -3.27 -4.23 -2.33
CA GLN A 55 -4.63 -3.89 -2.75
C GLN A 55 -4.63 -3.28 -4.16
N ILE A 56 -3.66 -2.43 -4.52
CA ILE A 56 -3.49 -1.92 -5.89
C ILE A 56 -3.21 -3.04 -6.89
N ALA A 57 -2.37 -4.02 -6.53
CA ALA A 57 -2.08 -5.16 -7.39
C ALA A 57 -3.32 -6.05 -7.59
N GLU A 58 -4.12 -6.26 -6.54
CA GLU A 58 -5.40 -6.95 -6.63
C GLU A 58 -6.43 -6.18 -7.46
N ALA A 59 -6.50 -4.86 -7.30
CA ALA A 59 -7.36 -4.00 -8.13
C ALA A 59 -7.00 -4.19 -9.61
N TRP A 60 -5.72 -4.13 -9.95
CA TRP A 60 -5.27 -4.43 -11.31
C TRP A 60 -5.74 -5.80 -11.81
N ALA A 61 -5.65 -6.85 -11.00
CA ALA A 61 -6.12 -8.18 -11.37
C ALA A 61 -7.64 -8.22 -11.61
N LYS A 62 -8.42 -7.51 -10.80
CA LYS A 62 -9.89 -7.47 -10.82
C LYS A 62 -10.48 -6.37 -11.72
N ARG A 63 -9.64 -5.58 -12.41
CA ARG A 63 -10.03 -4.39 -13.22
C ARG A 63 -11.09 -4.58 -14.30
N ARG A 64 -11.39 -5.82 -14.70
CA ARG A 64 -12.44 -6.11 -15.68
C ARG A 64 -13.85 -5.97 -15.11
N TYR A 65 -14.00 -6.08 -13.79
CA TYR A 65 -15.26 -5.91 -13.11
C TYR A 65 -15.17 -4.70 -12.19
N GLU A 66 -15.86 -3.63 -12.59
CA GLU A 66 -15.74 -2.30 -11.98
C GLU A 66 -15.96 -2.30 -10.47
N ARG A 67 -16.97 -3.02 -9.97
CA ARG A 67 -17.26 -3.05 -8.52
C ARG A 67 -16.12 -3.67 -7.71
N HIS A 68 -15.49 -4.74 -8.21
CA HIS A 68 -14.32 -5.33 -7.53
C HIS A 68 -13.08 -4.45 -7.68
N PHE A 69 -12.93 -3.78 -8.82
CA PHE A 69 -11.84 -2.83 -9.03
C PHE A 69 -11.92 -1.68 -8.02
N VAL A 70 -13.07 -1.01 -7.94
CA VAL A 70 -13.30 0.10 -7.02
C VAL A 70 -13.17 -0.34 -5.58
N SER A 71 -13.77 -1.48 -5.20
CA SER A 71 -13.65 -2.02 -3.84
C SER A 71 -12.19 -2.23 -3.43
N LYS A 72 -11.33 -2.72 -4.33
CA LYS A 72 -9.91 -2.90 -4.01
C LYS A 72 -9.13 -1.59 -3.93
N LEU A 73 -9.54 -0.57 -4.68
CA LEU A 73 -8.96 0.78 -4.53
C LEU A 73 -9.37 1.41 -3.20
N THR A 74 -10.63 1.26 -2.78
CA THR A 74 -11.08 1.78 -1.48
C THR A 74 -10.41 1.07 -0.32
N ASP A 75 -10.13 -0.23 -0.45
CA ASP A 75 -9.31 -0.94 0.54
C ASP A 75 -7.88 -0.37 0.60
N ALA A 76 -7.29 -0.02 -0.55
CA ALA A 76 -5.95 0.59 -0.59
C ALA A 76 -5.93 1.96 0.09
N ASP A 77 -6.99 2.76 -0.08
CA ASP A 77 -7.15 4.06 0.60
C ASP A 77 -7.35 3.86 2.11
N ALA A 78 -8.13 2.86 2.54
CA ALA A 78 -8.28 2.54 3.95
C ALA A 78 -6.95 2.20 4.62
N GLU A 79 -6.11 1.39 3.97
CA GLU A 79 -4.77 1.03 4.44
C GLU A 79 -3.81 2.22 4.45
N GLN A 80 -4.00 3.17 3.52
CA GLN A 80 -3.29 4.43 3.54
C GLN A 80 -3.69 5.27 4.76
N TYR A 81 -4.98 5.37 5.09
CA TYR A 81 -5.42 6.10 6.29
C TYR A 81 -4.93 5.44 7.57
N GLU A 82 -4.92 4.11 7.63
CA GLU A 82 -4.31 3.38 8.74
C GLU A 82 -2.80 3.66 8.85
N THR A 83 -2.09 3.70 7.71
CA THR A 83 -0.67 4.07 7.71
C THR A 83 -0.46 5.47 8.28
N GLN A 84 -1.28 6.46 7.89
CA GLN A 84 -1.23 7.82 8.47
C GLN A 84 -1.54 7.82 9.96
N HIS A 85 -2.58 7.10 10.38
CA HIS A 85 -2.94 6.96 11.79
C HIS A 85 -1.75 6.49 12.64
N TRP A 86 -0.99 5.51 12.15
CA TRP A 86 0.19 5.03 12.86
C TRP A 86 1.37 5.98 12.80
N ILE A 87 1.53 6.77 11.73
CA ILE A 87 2.54 7.83 11.65
C ILE A 87 2.25 8.93 12.69
N ASP A 88 0.99 9.34 12.83
CA ASP A 88 0.58 10.39 13.79
C ASP A 88 0.73 9.96 15.26
N ARG A 89 0.93 8.66 15.49
CA ARG A 89 1.12 8.03 16.81
C ARG A 89 2.61 7.82 17.16
N MET A 90 3.53 8.10 16.22
CA MET A 90 4.99 8.05 16.43
C MET A 90 5.49 9.32 17.10
#